data_AF-A0A1V9ZW46-F1
#
_entry.id   AF-A0A1V9ZW46-F1
#
_cell.length_a   1.000
_cell.length_b   1.000
_cell.length_c   1.000
_cell.angle_alpha   90.00
_cell.angle_beta   90.00
_cell.angle_gamma   90.00
#
_symmetry.space_group_name_H-M   'P 1'
#
loop_
_entity.id
_entity.type
_entity.pdbx_description
1 polymer ?
#
loop_
_entity_poly.entity_id
_entity_poly.type
_entity_poly.pdbx_seq_one_letter_code
_entity_poly.pdbx_strand_id
1 'polypeptide(L)'
;MINLYCFVVGNNQEEFRIKIAGEECVEDLKEKIIAHLGYDGPTSTLKLYSAKKGNQWVSSKDSVLVELKKSNIESYVAESFTLMEAPDPLSDYIESNTLSNRQINVFVIIQNKRMRVDDVPEITKLESLPQIQVEEKYVMLPATFLALCGYDALDALDDLMLYRREQMNDLWSFLEDNVVAKNAKGFIVGPPGTGKSVTTLSFVASLDHNEWNVVWIHLSTCVDTCLVMGTNEYWEIDNLLNFKLPRVDGKKLLICLDGYKATTQHQELFKRILTKLDKKNERLIVCSSMATLGKRNQQDDDKFKIQVFYMHSWTKEDYIAAVADQTFYENIELNLDATSTSEVNEDDIFVGKEEDKKMYALDLKYYYAGGSCRFMFQYPTKKVKHLLKLGLKCAKNKSKLVAYCGGEFHIDAINRLFGMQPNGDDTDNYRFPVSSYATSLFAEECSEKTIAKLVSCLNMSKNPSVDGHLFEWLFFASVPKRAVNLSGGQTIETLPKASVLTFDPKKRFKVLHDGKIKGDCYWLQPNAWNQGGYDALYFNTEDGKVIFVQVTRSNRHDFKLRFFAEVLFKLKQAKMVITNVIIYFVVKPTKYLNFQLTCIEDRGVLQEYDPSWTNLEENEVRVRAFEDAPSL
;
A
#
# COMPACT_ATOMS: atom_id res chain seq x y z
N MET A 1 32.96 -41.51 -20.61
CA MET A 1 31.65 -40.94 -20.25
C MET A 1 31.77 -40.10 -18.99
N ILE A 2 31.77 -38.78 -19.17
CA ILE A 2 31.76 -37.74 -18.14
C ILE A 2 30.30 -37.47 -17.74
N ASN A 3 30.06 -37.17 -16.47
CA ASN A 3 28.76 -36.73 -15.97
C ASN A 3 28.83 -35.23 -15.65
N LEU A 4 28.07 -34.44 -16.39
CA LEU A 4 27.95 -33.00 -16.19
C LEU A 4 26.58 -32.70 -15.58
N TYR A 5 26.58 -31.84 -14.58
CA TYR A 5 25.36 -31.30 -13.96
C TYR A 5 25.16 -29.88 -14.49
N CYS A 6 24.10 -29.69 -15.25
CA CYS A 6 23.80 -28.46 -15.95
C CYS A 6 22.76 -27.64 -15.17
N PHE A 7 22.98 -26.34 -15.09
CA PHE A 7 22.13 -25.38 -14.38
C PHE A 7 21.71 -24.26 -15.32
N VAL A 8 20.41 -24.12 -15.56
CA VAL A 8 19.89 -22.99 -16.33
C VAL A 8 19.85 -21.75 -15.45
N VAL A 9 20.60 -20.71 -15.81
CA VAL A 9 20.66 -19.46 -15.04
C VAL A 9 19.34 -18.69 -15.19
N GLY A 10 18.80 -18.16 -14.09
CA GLY A 10 17.56 -17.38 -14.12
C GLY A 10 16.28 -18.21 -14.28
N ASN A 11 16.36 -19.55 -14.23
CA ASN A 11 15.22 -20.44 -14.26
C ASN A 11 15.19 -21.31 -12.98
N ASN A 12 14.01 -21.47 -12.38
CA ASN A 12 13.82 -22.25 -11.14
C ASN A 12 13.86 -23.79 -11.38
N GLN A 13 14.29 -24.26 -12.55
CA GLN A 13 14.41 -25.68 -12.84
C GLN A 13 15.51 -26.34 -11.99
N GLU A 14 15.28 -27.61 -11.64
CA GLU A 14 16.27 -28.42 -10.94
C GLU A 14 17.49 -28.70 -11.84
N GLU A 15 18.64 -28.99 -11.22
CA GLU A 15 19.85 -29.36 -11.96
C GLU A 15 19.61 -30.68 -12.71
N PHE A 16 20.05 -30.75 -13.95
CA PHE A 16 19.88 -31.95 -14.77
C PHE A 16 21.24 -32.50 -15.20
N ARG A 17 21.27 -33.80 -15.47
CA ARG A 17 22.52 -34.53 -15.72
C ARG A 17 22.64 -34.89 -17.20
N ILE A 18 23.74 -34.46 -17.83
CA ILE A 18 24.13 -34.87 -19.18
C ILE A 18 25.30 -35.84 -19.10
N LYS A 19 25.19 -36.95 -19.84
CA LYS A 19 26.28 -37.90 -20.05
C LYS A 19 26.92 -37.63 -21.40
N ILE A 20 28.23 -37.42 -21.42
CA ILE A 20 28.98 -37.03 -22.61
C ILE A 20 30.32 -37.77 -22.67
N ALA A 21 30.81 -38.11 -23.85
CA ALA A 21 32.13 -38.71 -24.03
C ALA A 21 33.22 -37.66 -23.75
N GLY A 22 34.42 -38.09 -23.34
CA GLY A 22 35.48 -37.14 -22.94
C GLY A 22 36.17 -36.46 -24.13
N GLU A 23 35.99 -37.04 -25.30
CA GLU A 23 36.50 -36.64 -26.61
C GLU A 23 35.53 -35.75 -27.40
N GLU A 24 34.30 -35.56 -26.91
CA GLU A 24 33.30 -34.67 -27.51
C GLU A 24 33.62 -33.18 -27.22
N CYS A 25 33.17 -32.28 -28.08
CA CYS A 25 33.40 -30.85 -27.97
C CYS A 25 32.25 -30.13 -27.25
N VAL A 26 32.42 -28.83 -27.00
CA VAL A 26 31.40 -28.00 -26.35
C VAL A 26 30.11 -27.93 -27.20
N GLU A 27 30.21 -27.98 -28.53
CA GLU A 27 29.04 -27.99 -29.42
C GLU A 27 28.18 -29.26 -29.22
N ASP A 28 28.80 -30.43 -29.13
CA ASP A 28 28.10 -31.70 -28.85
C ASP A 28 27.37 -31.66 -27.50
N LEU A 29 27.95 -30.95 -26.51
CA LEU A 29 27.31 -30.72 -25.22
C LEU A 29 26.08 -29.82 -25.35
N LYS A 30 26.13 -28.77 -26.16
CA LYS A 30 24.98 -27.89 -26.42
C LYS A 30 23.84 -28.65 -27.07
N GLU A 31 24.12 -29.50 -28.06
CA GLU A 31 23.09 -30.34 -28.72
C GLU A 31 22.39 -31.26 -27.72
N LYS A 32 23.17 -31.93 -26.84
CA LYS A 32 22.62 -32.81 -25.80
C LYS A 32 21.78 -32.05 -24.76
N ILE A 33 22.19 -30.83 -24.40
CA ILE A 33 21.41 -29.97 -23.50
C ILE A 33 20.10 -29.54 -24.17
N ILE A 34 20.14 -29.13 -25.44
CA ILE A 34 18.96 -28.76 -26.21
C ILE A 34 17.95 -29.90 -26.27
N ALA A 35 18.43 -31.10 -26.64
CA ALA A 35 17.60 -32.30 -26.70
C ALA A 35 17.00 -32.66 -25.34
N HIS A 36 17.73 -32.44 -24.24
CA HIS A 36 17.23 -32.70 -22.89
C HIS A 36 16.17 -31.69 -22.44
N LEU A 37 16.35 -30.41 -22.79
CA LEU A 37 15.45 -29.33 -22.41
C LEU A 37 14.19 -29.26 -23.27
N GLY A 38 14.14 -29.96 -24.42
CA GLY A 38 13.05 -29.83 -25.39
C GLY A 38 12.98 -28.42 -25.98
N TYR A 39 14.14 -27.78 -26.18
CA TYR A 39 14.24 -26.42 -26.70
C TYR A 39 14.42 -26.44 -28.22
N ASP A 40 13.62 -25.66 -28.97
CA ASP A 40 13.63 -25.71 -30.44
C ASP A 40 14.61 -24.70 -31.10
N GLY A 41 15.44 -23.99 -30.32
CA GLY A 41 16.40 -23.01 -30.84
C GLY A 41 17.77 -23.61 -31.18
N PRO A 42 18.59 -22.93 -32.01
CA PRO A 42 19.89 -23.44 -32.42
C PRO A 42 20.91 -23.43 -31.26
N THR A 43 21.88 -24.34 -31.26
CA THR A 43 23.01 -24.41 -30.30
C THR A 43 23.70 -23.07 -30.04
N SER A 44 23.77 -22.20 -31.04
CA SER A 44 24.32 -20.85 -30.93
C SER A 44 23.58 -19.93 -29.93
N THR A 45 22.37 -20.27 -29.50
CA THR A 45 21.66 -19.54 -28.44
C THR A 45 22.10 -19.98 -27.04
N LEU A 46 22.79 -21.10 -26.88
CA LEU A 46 23.31 -21.51 -25.58
C LEU A 46 24.72 -20.96 -25.39
N LYS A 47 24.92 -20.22 -24.30
CA LYS A 47 26.23 -19.95 -23.72
C LYS A 47 26.44 -20.87 -22.53
N LEU A 48 27.54 -21.61 -22.56
CA LEU A 48 27.93 -22.51 -21.50
C LEU A 48 29.11 -21.90 -20.74
N TYR A 49 29.05 -21.92 -19.42
CA TYR A 49 30.17 -21.49 -18.58
C TYR A 49 30.58 -22.63 -17.65
N SER A 50 31.87 -22.87 -17.55
CA SER A 50 32.41 -23.82 -16.57
C SER A 50 32.25 -23.25 -15.17
N ALA A 51 31.56 -23.96 -14.27
CA ALA A 51 31.34 -23.48 -12.90
C ALA A 51 32.58 -23.72 -12.03
N LYS A 52 33.71 -23.12 -12.43
CA LYS A 52 35.02 -23.20 -11.75
C LYS A 52 35.39 -21.80 -11.26
N LYS A 53 35.61 -21.65 -9.94
CA LYS A 53 36.14 -20.42 -9.34
C LYS A 53 37.60 -20.65 -8.98
N GLY A 54 38.52 -20.09 -9.78
CA GLY A 54 39.94 -20.43 -9.70
C GLY A 54 40.18 -21.91 -10.05
N ASN A 55 40.75 -22.69 -9.13
CA ASN A 55 41.02 -24.13 -9.34
C ASN A 55 39.95 -25.08 -8.76
N GLN A 56 38.81 -24.56 -8.26
CA GLN A 56 37.78 -25.37 -7.60
C GLN A 56 36.42 -25.30 -8.30
N TRP A 57 35.73 -26.44 -8.39
CA TRP A 57 34.36 -26.54 -8.90
C TRP A 57 33.36 -26.05 -7.85
N VAL A 58 32.40 -25.23 -8.27
CA VAL A 58 31.32 -24.74 -7.42
C VAL A 58 30.43 -25.92 -7.02
N SER A 59 30.16 -26.10 -5.72
CA SER A 59 29.28 -27.18 -5.22
C SER A 59 27.81 -26.82 -5.42
N SER A 60 26.94 -27.81 -5.67
CA SER A 60 25.46 -27.65 -5.73
C SER A 60 24.83 -26.98 -4.49
N LYS A 61 25.53 -26.96 -3.36
CA LYS A 61 25.11 -26.32 -2.10
C LYS A 61 25.68 -24.90 -1.89
N ASP A 62 26.46 -24.39 -2.84
CA ASP A 62 27.02 -23.04 -2.74
C ASP A 62 25.90 -21.99 -2.79
N SER A 63 25.97 -21.01 -1.89
CA SER A 63 25.08 -19.85 -1.84
C SER A 63 24.93 -19.15 -3.20
N VAL A 64 25.99 -19.15 -4.01
CA VAL A 64 25.99 -18.54 -5.36
C VAL A 64 25.02 -19.26 -6.30
N LEU A 65 24.91 -20.58 -6.24
CA LEU A 65 23.96 -21.35 -7.06
C LEU A 65 22.51 -21.13 -6.63
N VAL A 66 22.26 -20.90 -5.34
CA VAL A 66 20.92 -20.58 -4.82
C VAL A 66 20.44 -19.22 -5.31
N GLU A 67 21.34 -18.24 -5.44
CA GLU A 67 21.02 -16.91 -5.97
C GLU A 67 20.84 -16.91 -7.49
N LEU A 68 21.69 -17.63 -8.23
CA LEU A 68 21.62 -17.75 -9.69
C LEU A 68 20.37 -18.47 -10.20
N LYS A 69 19.78 -19.38 -9.40
CA LYS A 69 18.48 -20.00 -9.70
C LYS A 69 17.32 -19.01 -9.60
N LYS A 70 17.42 -18.02 -8.70
CA LYS A 70 16.32 -17.11 -8.33
C LYS A 70 16.32 -15.78 -9.09
N SER A 71 17.44 -15.42 -9.72
CA SER A 71 17.65 -14.11 -10.34
C SER A 71 18.35 -14.26 -11.68
N ASN A 72 17.92 -13.52 -12.70
CA ASN A 72 18.60 -13.52 -14.00
C ASN A 72 19.86 -12.63 -13.95
N ILE A 73 20.98 -13.18 -13.50
CA ILE A 73 22.26 -12.46 -13.30
C ILE A 73 23.31 -12.94 -14.32
N GLU A 74 22.99 -12.83 -15.61
CA GLU A 74 23.91 -13.23 -16.70
C GLU A 74 25.27 -12.52 -16.63
N SER A 75 25.29 -11.24 -16.23
CA SER A 75 26.51 -10.44 -16.12
C SER A 75 27.49 -11.00 -15.08
N TYR A 76 27.00 -11.44 -13.92
CA TYR A 76 27.85 -12.04 -12.88
C TYR A 76 28.47 -13.37 -13.35
N VAL A 77 27.69 -14.18 -14.07
CA VAL A 77 28.20 -15.45 -14.61
C VAL A 77 29.30 -15.19 -15.64
N ALA A 78 29.07 -14.22 -16.53
CA ALA A 78 30.03 -13.84 -17.55
C ALA A 78 31.33 -13.24 -16.98
N GLU A 79 31.26 -12.51 -15.85
CA GLU A 79 32.43 -11.92 -15.18
C GLU A 79 33.20 -12.91 -14.31
N SER A 80 32.51 -13.91 -13.74
CA SER A 80 33.07 -14.78 -12.69
C SER A 80 33.51 -16.16 -13.19
N PHE A 81 33.05 -16.60 -14.36
CA PHE A 81 33.27 -17.95 -14.87
C PHE A 81 33.78 -17.95 -16.31
N THR A 82 34.49 -19.01 -16.66
CA THR A 82 35.06 -19.15 -18.00
C THR A 82 33.99 -19.61 -18.98
N LEU A 83 33.77 -18.80 -20.02
CA LEU A 83 32.94 -19.13 -21.18
C LEU A 83 33.55 -20.33 -21.92
N MET A 84 32.71 -21.31 -22.23
CA MET A 84 33.08 -22.49 -23.02
C MET A 84 32.75 -22.22 -24.49
N GLU A 85 33.77 -22.10 -25.32
CA GLU A 85 33.62 -21.85 -26.75
C GLU A 85 33.26 -23.14 -27.50
N ALA A 86 32.30 -23.04 -28.43
CA ALA A 86 31.74 -24.18 -29.16
C ALA A 86 32.76 -25.14 -29.82
N PRO A 87 33.80 -24.66 -30.53
CA PRO A 87 34.72 -25.54 -31.25
C PRO A 87 35.74 -26.22 -30.33
N ASP A 88 35.84 -25.79 -29.08
CA ASP A 88 36.87 -26.27 -28.18
C ASP A 88 36.51 -27.68 -27.67
N PRO A 89 37.51 -28.57 -27.53
CA PRO A 89 37.30 -29.87 -26.92
C PRO A 89 36.96 -29.69 -25.44
N LEU A 90 36.08 -30.55 -24.90
CA LEU A 90 35.68 -30.48 -23.49
C LEU A 90 36.87 -30.66 -22.53
N SER A 91 37.93 -31.33 -22.98
CA SER A 91 39.18 -31.50 -22.23
C SER A 91 39.86 -30.19 -21.84
N ASP A 92 39.61 -29.10 -22.57
CA ASP A 92 40.20 -27.78 -22.28
C ASP A 92 39.57 -27.14 -21.04
N TYR A 93 38.33 -27.54 -20.72
CA TYR A 93 37.58 -27.05 -19.57
C TYR A 93 37.50 -28.07 -18.44
N ILE A 94 37.67 -29.36 -18.76
CA ILE A 94 37.48 -30.48 -17.83
C ILE A 94 38.74 -31.35 -17.81
N GLU A 95 39.52 -31.23 -16.72
CA GLU A 95 40.74 -32.01 -16.52
C GLU A 95 40.43 -33.52 -16.43
N SER A 96 40.97 -34.31 -17.35
CA SER A 96 40.73 -35.76 -17.49
C SER A 96 41.03 -36.58 -16.22
N ASN A 97 41.88 -36.10 -15.31
CA ASN A 97 42.19 -36.79 -14.04
C ASN A 97 41.17 -36.56 -12.90
N THR A 98 40.07 -35.83 -13.12
CA THR A 98 39.02 -35.62 -12.11
C THR A 98 37.87 -36.66 -12.13
N LEU A 99 38.04 -37.73 -12.90
CA LEU A 99 36.96 -38.56 -13.42
C LEU A 99 36.31 -39.60 -12.49
N SER A 100 36.67 -39.70 -11.20
CA SER A 100 36.17 -40.81 -10.38
C SER A 100 35.20 -40.49 -9.23
N ASN A 101 34.88 -39.22 -8.90
CA ASN A 101 33.79 -38.92 -7.94
C ASN A 101 33.37 -37.43 -7.77
N ARG A 102 33.80 -36.51 -8.64
CA ARG A 102 33.49 -35.06 -8.46
C ARG A 102 32.29 -34.63 -9.31
N GLN A 103 31.37 -33.89 -8.69
CA GLN A 103 30.25 -33.22 -9.35
C GLN A 103 30.80 -32.05 -10.19
N ILE A 104 30.71 -32.15 -11.52
CA ILE A 104 31.15 -31.10 -12.45
C ILE A 104 29.92 -30.30 -12.86
N ASN A 105 29.91 -29.01 -12.52
CA ASN A 105 28.75 -28.13 -12.75
C ASN A 105 29.00 -27.21 -13.96
N VAL A 106 27.99 -27.04 -14.81
CA VAL A 106 28.01 -26.17 -16.00
C VAL A 106 26.82 -25.22 -15.94
N PHE A 107 27.08 -23.92 -16.09
CA PHE A 107 26.02 -22.92 -16.22
C PHE A 107 25.58 -22.82 -17.67
N VAL A 108 24.26 -22.88 -17.89
CA VAL A 108 23.62 -22.76 -19.19
C VAL A 108 22.86 -21.43 -19.20
N ILE A 109 23.27 -20.52 -20.08
CA ILE A 109 22.55 -19.29 -20.38
C ILE A 109 21.92 -19.45 -21.76
N ILE A 110 20.59 -19.39 -21.82
CA ILE A 110 19.86 -19.39 -23.07
C ILE A 110 19.72 -17.94 -23.52
N GLN A 111 20.59 -17.53 -24.44
CA GLN A 111 20.52 -16.24 -25.08
C GLN A 111 19.32 -16.20 -26.02
N ASN A 112 18.33 -15.40 -25.70
CA ASN A 112 17.28 -15.02 -26.63
C ASN A 112 17.90 -14.24 -27.80
N LYS A 113 18.31 -14.93 -28.87
CA LYS A 113 18.75 -14.28 -30.10
C LYS A 113 17.51 -13.92 -30.91
N ARG A 114 17.29 -12.60 -31.01
CA ARG A 114 16.64 -11.86 -32.10
C ARG A 114 15.57 -12.65 -32.86
N MET A 115 14.33 -12.30 -32.52
CA MET A 115 13.15 -12.38 -33.38
C MET A 115 13.52 -12.24 -34.86
N ARG A 116 12.84 -13.04 -35.68
CA ARG A 116 12.84 -12.87 -37.13
C ARG A 116 12.65 -11.39 -37.45
N VAL A 117 13.22 -10.95 -38.56
CA VAL A 117 13.10 -9.57 -39.09
C VAL A 117 11.64 -9.16 -39.37
N ASP A 118 10.67 -10.04 -39.11
CA ASP A 118 9.24 -9.86 -39.37
C ASP A 118 8.34 -9.77 -38.12
N ASP A 119 8.87 -9.79 -36.89
CA ASP A 119 8.02 -9.52 -35.71
C ASP A 119 7.85 -8.01 -35.50
N VAL A 120 7.07 -7.40 -36.41
CA VAL A 120 6.39 -6.14 -36.14
C VAL A 120 5.35 -6.46 -35.06
N PRO A 121 5.26 -5.71 -33.94
CA PRO A 121 4.18 -5.94 -32.97
C PRO A 121 2.85 -5.92 -33.72
N GLU A 122 1.94 -6.84 -33.39
CA GLU A 122 0.62 -6.88 -34.01
C GLU A 122 -0.16 -5.62 -33.59
N ILE A 123 -0.08 -4.58 -34.43
CA ILE A 123 -0.74 -3.30 -34.17
C ILE A 123 -2.22 -3.46 -34.53
N THR A 124 -3.05 -3.39 -33.50
CA THR A 124 -4.50 -3.33 -33.66
C THR A 124 -4.90 -1.89 -33.94
N LYS A 125 -5.50 -1.65 -35.11
CA LYS A 125 -6.09 -0.36 -35.44
C LYS A 125 -7.56 -0.33 -35.02
N LEU A 126 -7.91 0.60 -34.14
CA LEU A 126 -9.25 0.77 -33.61
C LEU A 126 -10.06 1.68 -34.54
N GLU A 127 -11.34 1.38 -34.73
CA GLU A 127 -12.24 2.20 -35.56
C GLU A 127 -12.42 3.60 -34.99
N SER A 128 -12.59 3.69 -33.67
CA SER A 128 -12.64 4.95 -32.93
C SER A 128 -12.25 4.72 -31.47
N LEU A 129 -11.79 5.79 -30.81
CA LEU A 129 -11.60 5.77 -29.37
C LEU A 129 -12.91 6.12 -28.66
N PRO A 130 -13.27 5.40 -27.58
CA PRO A 130 -14.39 5.81 -26.74
C PRO A 130 -14.14 7.21 -26.16
N GLN A 131 -15.14 8.08 -26.26
CA GLN A 131 -15.07 9.42 -25.67
C GLN A 131 -15.35 9.37 -24.18
N ILE A 132 -14.57 10.13 -23.41
CA ILE A 132 -14.82 10.33 -21.99
C ILE A 132 -15.89 11.41 -21.79
N GLN A 133 -16.62 11.34 -20.67
CA GLN A 133 -17.58 12.39 -20.29
C GLN A 133 -17.04 13.12 -19.06
N VAL A 134 -16.77 14.41 -19.21
CA VAL A 134 -16.28 15.26 -18.12
C VAL A 134 -17.44 16.13 -17.64
N GLU A 135 -17.89 15.88 -16.43
CA GLU A 135 -18.93 16.65 -15.77
C GLU A 135 -18.36 17.49 -14.62
N GLU A 136 -19.19 18.32 -14.01
CA GLU A 136 -18.76 19.21 -12.92
C GLU A 136 -18.24 18.42 -11.72
N LYS A 137 -18.92 17.32 -11.36
CA LYS A 137 -18.62 16.53 -10.15
C LYS A 137 -17.91 15.20 -10.42
N TYR A 138 -17.97 14.68 -11.64
CA TYR A 138 -17.41 13.37 -11.97
C TYR A 138 -16.88 13.31 -13.40
N VAL A 139 -16.08 12.27 -13.67
CA VAL A 139 -15.64 11.91 -15.01
C VAL A 139 -15.99 10.44 -15.26
N MET A 140 -16.68 10.15 -16.36
CA MET A 140 -16.96 8.79 -16.79
C MET A 140 -15.89 8.32 -17.75
N LEU A 141 -15.25 7.20 -17.41
CA LEU A 141 -14.29 6.51 -18.26
C LEU A 141 -14.90 5.19 -18.76
N PRO A 142 -15.09 5.04 -20.08
CA PRO A 142 -15.65 3.81 -20.63
C PRO A 142 -14.81 2.58 -20.30
N ALA A 143 -15.48 1.49 -19.96
CA ALA A 143 -14.87 0.18 -19.73
C ALA A 143 -13.89 -0.25 -20.84
N THR A 144 -14.32 -0.11 -22.10
CA THR A 144 -13.53 -0.43 -23.29
C THR A 144 -12.30 0.45 -23.45
N PHE A 145 -12.34 1.69 -22.97
CA PHE A 145 -11.19 2.59 -22.99
C PHE A 145 -10.18 2.22 -21.89
N LEU A 146 -10.67 1.85 -20.70
CA LEU A 146 -9.83 1.39 -19.59
C LEU A 146 -9.08 0.10 -19.94
N ALA A 147 -9.74 -0.83 -20.61
CA ALA A 147 -9.15 -2.05 -21.15
C ALA A 147 -7.89 -1.75 -21.97
N LEU A 148 -8.02 -0.92 -23.00
CA LEU A 148 -6.93 -0.48 -23.88
C LEU A 148 -5.79 0.24 -23.13
N CYS A 149 -6.07 0.79 -21.96
CA CYS A 149 -5.09 1.47 -21.11
C CYS A 149 -4.43 0.56 -20.06
N GLY A 150 -4.65 -0.76 -20.14
CA GLY A 150 -4.03 -1.78 -19.28
C GLY A 150 -4.82 -2.13 -18.02
N TYR A 151 -6.12 -1.83 -17.96
CA TYR A 151 -6.97 -2.08 -16.79
C TYR A 151 -7.91 -3.29 -16.91
N ASP A 152 -7.63 -4.22 -17.83
CA ASP A 152 -8.43 -5.42 -18.19
C ASP A 152 -8.77 -6.44 -17.08
N ALA A 153 -8.31 -6.25 -15.85
CA ALA A 153 -8.39 -7.26 -14.78
C ALA A 153 -9.69 -7.23 -13.95
N LEU A 154 -10.82 -6.82 -14.52
CA LEU A 154 -12.13 -6.86 -13.85
C LEU A 154 -13.10 -7.62 -14.73
N ASP A 155 -13.35 -8.87 -14.35
CA ASP A 155 -14.44 -9.68 -14.90
C ASP A 155 -15.75 -8.86 -14.80
N ALA A 156 -16.20 -8.35 -15.94
CA ALA A 156 -17.19 -7.27 -16.14
C ALA A 156 -16.67 -5.86 -15.78
N LEU A 157 -16.07 -5.17 -16.75
CA LEU A 157 -15.83 -3.73 -16.66
C LEU A 157 -17.15 -3.00 -16.92
N ASP A 158 -17.77 -2.51 -15.84
CA ASP A 158 -18.68 -1.37 -15.93
C ASP A 158 -17.85 -0.09 -16.15
N ASP A 159 -18.49 0.95 -16.68
CA ASP A 159 -17.85 2.26 -16.83
C ASP A 159 -17.37 2.78 -15.46
N LEU A 160 -16.17 3.37 -15.43
CA LEU A 160 -15.61 3.91 -14.19
C LEU A 160 -16.06 5.34 -13.99
N MET A 161 -16.82 5.58 -12.92
CA MET A 161 -17.18 6.90 -12.44
C MET A 161 -16.10 7.44 -11.48
N LEU A 162 -15.39 8.48 -11.87
CA LEU A 162 -14.37 9.15 -11.07
C LEU A 162 -14.93 10.40 -10.40
N TYR A 163 -15.01 10.42 -9.07
CA TYR A 163 -15.38 11.62 -8.32
C TYR A 163 -14.27 12.69 -8.36
N ARG A 164 -14.63 13.92 -8.75
CA ARG A 164 -13.72 15.08 -8.89
C ARG A 164 -13.44 15.76 -7.55
N ARG A 165 -12.72 15.07 -6.66
CA ARG A 165 -12.21 15.70 -5.42
C ARG A 165 -11.19 16.80 -5.72
N GLU A 166 -10.92 17.67 -4.75
CA GLU A 166 -10.00 18.80 -4.88
C GLU A 166 -8.64 18.42 -5.52
N GLN A 167 -8.00 17.36 -5.03
CA GLN A 167 -6.73 16.89 -5.60
C GLN A 167 -6.75 16.48 -7.07
N MET A 168 -7.91 16.06 -7.59
CA MET A 168 -8.03 15.79 -9.03
C MET A 168 -7.91 17.11 -9.81
N ASN A 169 -8.55 18.17 -9.31
CA ASN A 169 -8.45 19.50 -9.93
C ASN A 169 -7.03 20.07 -9.77
N ASP A 170 -6.36 19.86 -8.62
CA ASP A 170 -4.97 20.25 -8.43
C ASP A 170 -4.03 19.53 -9.40
N LEU A 171 -4.24 18.23 -9.61
CA LEU A 171 -3.47 17.45 -10.57
C LEU A 171 -3.72 17.94 -12.00
N TRP A 172 -4.97 18.19 -12.38
CA TRP A 172 -5.30 18.72 -13.70
C TRP A 172 -4.64 20.09 -13.93
N SER A 173 -4.72 20.98 -12.95
CA SER A 173 -4.06 22.29 -12.99
C SER A 173 -2.55 22.16 -13.13
N PHE A 174 -1.93 21.25 -12.36
CA PHE A 174 -0.49 20.96 -12.49
C PHE A 174 -0.13 20.44 -13.89
N LEU A 175 -0.92 19.53 -14.46
CA LEU A 175 -0.67 18.98 -15.79
C LEU A 175 -0.85 20.06 -16.87
N GLU A 176 -1.84 20.92 -16.76
CA GLU A 176 -2.08 22.02 -17.68
C GLU A 176 -0.98 23.10 -17.60
N ASP A 177 -0.78 23.65 -16.41
CA ASP A 177 0.08 24.82 -16.20
C ASP A 177 1.56 24.48 -16.31
N ASN A 178 1.96 23.31 -15.84
CA ASN A 178 3.38 22.97 -15.71
C ASN A 178 3.83 22.01 -16.80
N VAL A 179 3.08 20.94 -17.06
CA VAL A 179 3.45 19.99 -18.10
C VAL A 179 3.11 20.53 -19.48
N VAL A 180 1.85 20.83 -19.77
CA VAL A 180 1.41 21.26 -21.10
C VAL A 180 1.97 22.64 -21.45
N ALA A 181 1.76 23.65 -20.62
CA ALA A 181 2.16 25.03 -20.92
C ALA A 181 3.69 25.25 -20.79
N LYS A 182 4.32 24.78 -19.71
CA LYS A 182 5.74 25.09 -19.41
C LYS A 182 6.72 23.98 -19.83
N ASN A 183 6.23 22.86 -20.37
CA ASN A 183 7.03 21.68 -20.73
C ASN A 183 7.87 21.13 -19.56
N ALA A 184 7.34 21.19 -18.34
CA ALA A 184 7.87 20.39 -17.25
C ALA A 184 7.65 18.89 -17.54
N LYS A 185 8.51 18.04 -16.99
CA LYS A 185 8.34 16.59 -17.04
C LYS A 185 7.66 16.17 -15.75
N GLY A 186 6.35 15.88 -15.84
CA GLY A 186 5.51 15.66 -14.67
C GLY A 186 5.70 14.27 -14.09
N PHE A 187 6.06 14.18 -12.81
CA PHE A 187 6.10 12.93 -12.05
C PHE A 187 4.95 12.92 -11.05
N ILE A 188 3.94 12.10 -11.30
CA ILE A 188 2.76 11.96 -10.44
C ILE A 188 2.97 10.78 -9.51
N VAL A 189 3.08 11.07 -8.22
CA VAL A 189 3.49 10.09 -7.22
C VAL A 189 2.54 10.03 -6.05
N GLY A 190 2.46 8.88 -5.41
CA GLY A 190 1.59 8.69 -4.26
C GLY A 190 1.29 7.21 -4.00
N PRO A 191 0.64 6.90 -2.86
CA PRO A 191 0.30 5.53 -2.50
C PRO A 191 -0.54 4.81 -3.57
N PRO A 192 -0.47 3.48 -3.68
CA PRO A 192 -1.40 2.71 -4.48
C PRO A 192 -2.84 2.96 -4.03
N GLY A 193 -3.76 3.10 -4.98
CA GLY A 193 -5.17 3.32 -4.68
C GLY A 193 -5.56 4.76 -4.32
N THR A 194 -4.75 5.78 -4.64
CA THR A 194 -5.16 7.19 -4.51
C THR A 194 -5.85 7.77 -5.75
N GLY A 195 -5.80 7.09 -6.89
CA GLY A 195 -6.43 7.54 -8.15
C GLY A 195 -5.48 8.14 -9.20
N LYS A 196 -4.17 8.19 -8.96
CA LYS A 196 -3.14 8.80 -9.86
C LYS A 196 -3.33 8.50 -11.34
N SER A 197 -3.33 7.22 -11.68
CA SER A 197 -3.30 6.78 -13.06
C SER A 197 -4.60 7.11 -13.79
N VAL A 198 -5.75 6.79 -13.20
CA VAL A 198 -7.08 7.07 -13.79
C VAL A 198 -7.37 8.57 -13.86
N THR A 199 -6.88 9.36 -12.89
CA THR A 199 -7.01 10.82 -12.92
C THR A 199 -6.13 11.43 -14.02
N THR A 200 -4.90 10.94 -14.17
CA THR A 200 -4.00 11.36 -15.27
C THR A 200 -4.59 10.95 -16.62
N LEU A 201 -5.12 9.72 -16.72
CA LEU A 201 -5.76 9.21 -17.93
C LEU A 201 -6.95 10.10 -18.34
N SER A 202 -7.79 10.49 -17.38
CA SER A 202 -8.93 11.37 -17.66
C SER A 202 -8.52 12.74 -18.20
N PHE A 203 -7.42 13.32 -17.68
CA PHE A 203 -6.90 14.59 -18.19
C PHE A 203 -6.37 14.45 -19.62
N VAL A 204 -5.54 13.44 -19.89
CA VAL A 204 -4.93 13.30 -21.22
C VAL A 204 -5.95 12.90 -22.28
N ALA A 205 -6.99 12.16 -21.88
CA ALA A 205 -8.11 11.83 -22.75
C ALA A 205 -9.00 13.06 -23.04
N SER A 206 -9.02 14.09 -22.19
CA SER A 206 -9.77 15.34 -22.43
C SER A 206 -9.04 16.36 -23.32
N LEU A 207 -7.77 16.12 -23.68
CA LEU A 207 -7.02 17.02 -24.56
C LEU A 207 -7.58 17.04 -25.99
N ASP A 208 -7.30 18.09 -26.75
CA ASP A 208 -7.64 18.12 -28.18
C ASP A 208 -6.73 17.17 -28.96
N HIS A 209 -7.27 16.03 -29.36
CA HIS A 209 -6.56 14.99 -30.13
C HIS A 209 -6.25 15.42 -31.57
N ASN A 210 -6.77 16.56 -32.05
CA ASN A 210 -6.31 17.18 -33.30
C ASN A 210 -4.96 17.86 -33.12
N GLU A 211 -4.70 18.44 -31.95
CA GLU A 211 -3.43 19.07 -31.61
C GLU A 211 -2.42 18.06 -31.06
N TRP A 212 -2.87 17.15 -30.20
CA TRP A 212 -2.02 16.24 -29.44
C TRP A 212 -2.16 14.78 -29.90
N ASN A 213 -1.03 14.16 -30.18
CA ASN A 213 -0.89 12.71 -30.18
C ASN A 213 -0.53 12.25 -28.76
N VAL A 214 -1.53 11.74 -28.03
CA VAL A 214 -1.32 11.17 -26.69
C VAL A 214 -0.93 9.70 -26.83
N VAL A 215 0.15 9.31 -26.14
CA VAL A 215 0.68 7.95 -26.11
C VAL A 215 0.66 7.45 -24.68
N TRP A 216 -0.22 6.50 -24.39
CA TRP A 216 -0.35 5.88 -23.09
C TRP A 216 0.39 4.55 -23.07
N ILE A 217 1.42 4.45 -22.23
CA ILE A 217 2.21 3.24 -22.03
C ILE A 217 1.92 2.73 -20.62
N HIS A 218 1.27 1.58 -20.50
CA HIS A 218 1.03 0.94 -19.21
C HIS A 218 2.09 -0.11 -18.94
N LEU A 219 2.89 0.11 -17.89
CA LEU A 219 3.96 -0.79 -17.46
C LEU A 219 3.45 -1.73 -16.35
N SER A 220 3.26 -3.00 -16.69
CA SER A 220 2.67 -3.99 -15.80
C SER A 220 3.73 -4.91 -15.17
N THR A 221 3.31 -5.97 -14.50
CA THR A 221 4.17 -7.13 -14.21
C THR A 221 3.95 -8.27 -15.20
N CYS A 222 2.86 -8.23 -15.95
CA CYS A 222 2.44 -9.32 -16.83
C CYS A 222 2.68 -8.95 -18.28
N VAL A 223 2.02 -7.90 -18.75
CA VAL A 223 2.07 -7.42 -20.14
C VAL A 223 2.14 -5.90 -20.13
N ASP A 224 3.15 -5.35 -20.79
CA ASP A 224 3.24 -3.91 -21.04
C ASP A 224 2.40 -3.58 -22.27
N THR A 225 1.62 -2.50 -22.24
CA THR A 225 0.74 -2.13 -23.36
C THR A 225 0.96 -0.70 -23.81
N CYS A 226 0.66 -0.41 -25.07
CA CYS A 226 0.73 0.92 -25.65
C CYS A 226 -0.57 1.24 -26.39
N LEU A 227 -1.15 2.41 -26.08
CA LEU A 227 -2.26 3.02 -26.81
C LEU A 227 -1.82 4.37 -27.38
N VAL A 228 -1.96 4.55 -28.69
CA VAL A 228 -1.69 5.81 -29.39
C VAL A 228 -3.00 6.43 -29.81
N MET A 229 -3.39 7.50 -29.12
CA MET A 229 -4.70 8.12 -29.30
C MET A 229 -4.80 8.97 -30.57
N GLY A 230 -3.68 9.48 -31.08
CA GLY A 230 -3.68 10.25 -32.32
C GLY A 230 -3.88 9.43 -33.59
N THR A 231 -3.62 8.10 -33.55
CA THR A 231 -3.77 7.15 -34.66
C THR A 231 -4.76 6.03 -34.39
N ASN A 232 -5.30 5.95 -33.17
CA ASN A 232 -6.17 4.87 -32.69
C ASN A 232 -5.50 3.49 -32.79
N GLU A 233 -4.22 3.40 -32.42
CA GLU A 233 -3.44 2.16 -32.51
C GLU A 233 -3.16 1.60 -31.11
N TYR A 234 -3.28 0.28 -30.96
CA TYR A 234 -3.03 -0.45 -29.72
C TYR A 234 -2.12 -1.65 -29.99
N TRP A 235 -1.18 -1.93 -29.08
CA TRP A 235 -0.40 -3.17 -29.10
C TRP A 235 0.17 -3.52 -27.73
N GLU A 236 0.49 -4.80 -27.54
CA GLU A 236 1.31 -5.29 -26.43
C GLU A 236 2.79 -5.08 -26.74
N ILE A 237 3.55 -4.60 -25.77
CA ILE A 237 4.97 -4.27 -25.93
C ILE A 237 5.81 -5.48 -25.51
N ASP A 238 6.26 -6.25 -26.49
CA ASP A 238 7.12 -7.42 -26.26
C ASP A 238 8.51 -7.04 -25.74
N ASN A 239 9.00 -5.84 -26.11
CA ASN A 239 10.33 -5.39 -25.74
C ASN A 239 10.46 -3.87 -25.62
N LEU A 240 10.54 -3.39 -24.38
CA LEU A 240 10.75 -1.97 -24.05
C LEU A 240 12.04 -1.38 -24.68
N LEU A 241 13.09 -2.18 -24.91
CA LEU A 241 14.36 -1.71 -25.50
C LEU A 241 14.22 -1.30 -26.97
N ASN A 242 13.25 -1.86 -27.68
CA ASN A 242 13.01 -1.56 -29.09
C ASN A 242 11.88 -0.55 -29.30
N PHE A 243 11.19 -0.15 -28.23
CA PHE A 243 10.10 0.83 -28.31
C PHE A 243 10.55 2.12 -29.03
N LYS A 244 9.77 2.50 -30.05
CA LYS A 244 9.93 3.73 -30.83
C LYS A 244 8.79 4.68 -30.47
N LEU A 245 9.12 5.97 -30.36
CA LEU A 245 8.12 7.00 -30.08
C LEU A 245 7.21 7.15 -31.30
N PRO A 246 5.90 6.88 -31.19
CA PRO A 246 4.97 7.02 -32.30
C PRO A 246 4.65 8.50 -32.47
N ARG A 247 5.22 9.12 -33.51
CA ARG A 247 5.00 10.52 -33.87
C ARG A 247 4.00 10.58 -35.01
N VAL A 248 3.14 11.60 -34.97
CA VAL A 248 2.15 11.87 -36.02
C VAL A 248 2.45 13.25 -36.58
N ASP A 249 2.60 13.33 -37.89
CA ASP A 249 2.88 14.60 -38.56
C ASP A 249 1.79 15.62 -38.27
N GLY A 250 2.21 16.86 -37.97
CA GLY A 250 1.31 17.96 -37.64
C GLY A 250 0.77 17.96 -36.19
N LYS A 251 1.05 16.93 -35.38
CA LYS A 251 0.62 16.86 -33.97
C LYS A 251 1.79 17.00 -33.01
N LYS A 252 1.52 17.58 -31.83
CA LYS A 252 2.43 17.55 -30.67
C LYS A 252 2.39 16.15 -30.03
N LEU A 253 3.44 15.75 -29.32
CA LEU A 253 3.51 14.43 -28.67
C LEU A 253 3.38 14.56 -27.15
N LEU A 254 2.51 13.78 -26.53
CA LEU A 254 2.42 13.67 -25.08
C LEU A 254 2.52 12.21 -24.67
N ILE A 255 3.60 11.84 -23.97
CA ILE A 255 3.84 10.46 -23.52
C ILE A 255 3.47 10.33 -22.06
N CYS A 256 2.68 9.31 -21.73
CA CYS A 256 2.34 8.92 -20.37
C CYS A 256 2.95 7.54 -20.07
N LEU A 257 3.79 7.48 -19.04
CA LEU A 257 4.30 6.22 -18.48
C LEU A 257 3.52 5.88 -17.22
N ASP A 258 2.53 5.01 -17.33
CA ASP A 258 1.80 4.48 -16.18
C ASP A 258 2.46 3.23 -15.61
N GLY A 259 2.31 2.99 -14.30
CA GLY A 259 2.86 1.80 -13.65
C GLY A 259 4.39 1.80 -13.47
N TYR A 260 5.06 2.95 -13.59
CA TYR A 260 6.52 3.04 -13.49
C TYR A 260 7.05 2.57 -12.12
N LYS A 261 8.00 1.62 -12.14
CA LYS A 261 8.60 0.97 -10.95
C LYS A 261 10.10 1.23 -10.74
N ALA A 262 10.75 2.04 -11.58
CA ALA A 262 12.19 2.29 -11.56
C ALA A 262 13.08 1.03 -11.56
N THR A 263 12.63 -0.07 -12.19
CA THR A 263 13.48 -1.22 -12.54
C THR A 263 14.50 -0.81 -13.61
N THR A 264 15.55 -1.60 -13.83
CA THR A 264 16.57 -1.32 -14.87
C THR A 264 15.92 -1.06 -16.24
N GLN A 265 15.00 -1.93 -16.66
CA GLN A 265 14.29 -1.80 -17.94
C GLN A 265 13.46 -0.51 -18.02
N HIS A 266 12.71 -0.18 -16.96
CA HIS A 266 11.92 1.06 -16.93
C HIS A 266 12.82 2.30 -16.94
N GLN A 267 13.94 2.28 -16.22
CA GLN A 267 14.91 3.38 -16.21
C GLN A 267 15.55 3.59 -17.59
N GLU A 268 15.88 2.51 -18.29
CA GLU A 268 16.41 2.56 -19.65
C GLU A 268 15.39 3.12 -20.64
N LEU A 269 14.13 2.67 -20.56
CA LEU A 269 13.03 3.24 -21.33
C LEU A 269 12.88 4.74 -21.06
N PHE A 270 12.81 5.13 -19.78
CA PHE A 270 12.67 6.53 -19.36
C PHE A 270 13.82 7.40 -19.89
N LYS A 271 15.08 6.95 -19.76
CA LYS A 271 16.25 7.66 -20.30
C LYS A 271 16.14 7.83 -21.82
N ARG A 272 15.77 6.77 -22.55
CA ARG A 272 15.61 6.81 -24.01
C ARG A 272 14.50 7.75 -24.45
N ILE A 273 13.38 7.76 -23.75
CA ILE A 273 12.29 8.71 -24.02
C ILE A 273 12.79 10.12 -23.75
N LEU A 274 13.28 10.41 -22.55
CA LEU A 274 13.70 11.75 -22.12
C LEU A 274 14.75 12.38 -23.06
N THR A 275 15.70 11.57 -23.56
CA THR A 275 16.75 12.02 -24.48
C THR A 275 16.26 12.26 -25.91
N LYS A 276 15.17 11.62 -26.32
CA LYS A 276 14.60 11.74 -27.67
C LYS A 276 13.47 12.77 -27.76
N LEU A 277 13.01 13.31 -26.62
CA LEU A 277 11.93 14.28 -26.60
C LEU A 277 12.39 15.64 -27.11
N ASP A 278 11.63 16.23 -28.02
CA ASP A 278 11.78 17.63 -28.39
C ASP A 278 11.33 18.57 -27.26
N LYS A 279 12.09 19.65 -27.06
CA LYS A 279 11.88 20.60 -25.96
C LYS A 279 10.75 21.60 -26.22
N LYS A 280 10.19 21.66 -27.41
CA LYS A 280 9.11 22.60 -27.76
C LYS A 280 7.75 21.91 -27.83
N ASN A 281 7.68 20.78 -28.51
CA ASN A 281 6.43 20.15 -28.92
C ASN A 281 6.14 18.83 -28.19
N GLU A 282 7.03 18.34 -27.33
CA GLU A 282 6.85 17.02 -26.73
C GLU A 282 6.88 17.04 -25.20
N ARG A 283 5.91 16.35 -24.59
CA ARG A 283 5.64 16.31 -23.14
C ARG A 283 5.81 14.90 -22.59
N LEU A 284 6.08 14.82 -21.29
CA LEU A 284 6.21 13.55 -20.57
C LEU A 284 5.50 13.65 -19.23
N ILE A 285 4.70 12.63 -18.94
CA ILE A 285 4.08 12.37 -17.65
C ILE A 285 4.51 10.96 -17.21
N VAL A 286 4.88 10.81 -15.95
CA VAL A 286 5.23 9.53 -15.34
C VAL A 286 4.38 9.33 -14.09
N CYS A 287 3.55 8.29 -14.08
CA CYS A 287 2.78 7.88 -12.92
C CYS A 287 3.51 6.73 -12.21
N SER A 288 3.84 6.93 -10.93
CA SER A 288 4.57 5.92 -10.16
C SER A 288 4.10 5.80 -8.71
N SER A 289 4.50 4.71 -8.06
CA SER A 289 4.41 4.60 -6.60
C SER A 289 5.56 5.34 -5.92
N MET A 290 5.33 5.83 -4.70
CA MET A 290 6.32 6.61 -3.93
C MET A 290 7.73 6.01 -3.86
N ALA A 291 7.86 4.68 -3.76
CA ALA A 291 9.16 4.01 -3.64
C ALA A 291 10.17 4.33 -4.75
N THR A 292 9.72 4.82 -5.92
CA THR A 292 10.58 5.08 -7.07
C THR A 292 11.33 6.41 -7.04
N LEU A 293 11.01 7.33 -6.12
CA LEU A 293 11.62 8.67 -6.07
C LEU A 293 12.84 8.78 -5.16
N GLY A 294 12.99 7.91 -4.16
CA GLY A 294 13.94 8.10 -3.04
C GLY A 294 15.44 8.12 -3.35
N LYS A 295 15.85 8.11 -4.62
CA LYS A 295 17.26 8.15 -5.05
C LYS A 295 17.52 9.09 -6.23
N ARG A 296 16.62 10.05 -6.49
CA ARG A 296 16.79 11.00 -7.60
C ARG A 296 17.82 12.07 -7.26
N ASN A 297 18.54 12.54 -8.28
CA ASN A 297 19.49 13.63 -8.16
C ASN A 297 18.79 14.95 -8.50
N GLN A 298 18.74 15.89 -7.55
CA GLN A 298 18.12 17.20 -7.73
C GLN A 298 18.70 17.96 -8.93
N GLN A 299 20.01 17.87 -9.18
CA GLN A 299 20.64 18.55 -10.31
C GLN A 299 20.16 18.01 -11.66
N ASP A 300 19.88 16.70 -11.74
CA ASP A 300 19.30 16.10 -12.93
C ASP A 300 17.83 16.54 -13.07
N ASP A 301 17.08 16.59 -11.98
CA ASP A 301 15.69 17.03 -11.99
C ASP A 301 15.56 18.48 -12.46
N ASP A 302 16.39 19.39 -11.96
CA ASP A 302 16.45 20.79 -12.39
C ASP A 302 16.85 20.90 -13.87
N LYS A 303 17.88 20.15 -14.29
CA LYS A 303 18.38 20.12 -15.67
C LYS A 303 17.31 19.66 -16.66
N PHE A 304 16.51 18.68 -16.29
CA PHE A 304 15.47 18.11 -17.14
C PHE A 304 14.08 18.71 -16.88
N LYS A 305 13.97 19.74 -16.03
CA LYS A 305 12.72 20.38 -15.60
C LYS A 305 11.69 19.37 -15.10
N ILE A 306 12.15 18.39 -14.33
CA ILE A 306 11.30 17.37 -13.73
C ILE A 306 10.61 18.00 -12.53
N GLN A 307 9.29 17.91 -12.50
CA GLN A 307 8.47 18.43 -11.41
C GLN A 307 7.59 17.32 -10.88
N VAL A 308 7.51 17.23 -9.55
CA VAL A 308 6.79 16.17 -8.85
C VAL A 308 5.47 16.72 -8.34
N PHE A 309 4.39 15.97 -8.57
CA PHE A 309 3.09 16.19 -7.96
C PHE A 309 2.78 15.02 -7.02
N TYR A 310 2.51 15.34 -5.76
CA TYR A 310 2.14 14.35 -4.75
C TYR A 310 0.62 14.21 -4.68
N MET A 311 0.11 13.04 -5.03
CA MET A 311 -1.28 12.67 -4.85
C MET A 311 -1.47 11.94 -3.51
N HIS A 312 -2.10 12.62 -2.57
CA HIS A 312 -2.32 12.17 -1.21
C HIS A 312 -3.47 11.18 -1.10
N SER A 313 -3.52 10.48 0.03
CA SER A 313 -4.59 9.54 0.37
C SER A 313 -5.95 10.22 0.49
N TRP A 314 -7.01 9.43 0.38
CA TRP A 314 -8.38 9.89 0.57
C TRP A 314 -8.68 10.16 2.05
N THR A 315 -9.36 11.26 2.31
CA THR A 315 -9.89 11.60 3.63
C THR A 315 -11.27 10.96 3.80
N LYS A 316 -11.78 10.98 5.04
CA LYS A 316 -13.14 10.52 5.29
C LYS A 316 -14.16 11.48 4.65
N GLU A 317 -13.87 12.76 4.70
CA GLU A 317 -14.65 13.84 4.12
C GLU A 317 -14.75 13.69 2.60
N ASP A 318 -13.65 13.33 1.93
CA ASP A 318 -13.66 13.02 0.49
C ASP A 318 -14.65 11.89 0.17
N TYR A 319 -14.68 10.83 1.00
CA TYR A 319 -15.58 9.72 0.79
C TYR A 319 -17.04 10.10 1.04
N ILE A 320 -17.32 10.84 2.12
CA ILE A 320 -18.66 11.35 2.43
C ILE A 320 -19.18 12.20 1.26
N ALA A 321 -18.32 13.08 0.73
CA ALA A 321 -18.68 13.94 -0.40
C ALA A 321 -18.91 13.15 -1.69
N ALA A 322 -18.14 12.08 -1.93
CA ALA A 322 -18.33 11.21 -3.09
C ALA A 322 -19.65 10.41 -3.03
N VAL A 323 -19.97 9.81 -1.88
CA VAL A 323 -21.19 8.98 -1.72
C VAL A 323 -22.47 9.78 -1.51
N ALA A 324 -22.38 11.11 -1.37
CA ALA A 324 -23.54 11.98 -1.37
C ALA A 324 -24.24 12.00 -2.75
N ASP A 325 -23.53 11.63 -3.81
CA ASP A 325 -24.12 11.38 -5.12
C ASP A 325 -24.72 9.97 -5.18
N GLN A 326 -26.01 9.88 -5.51
CA GLN A 326 -26.75 8.62 -5.49
C GLN A 326 -26.27 7.65 -6.57
N THR A 327 -25.98 8.15 -7.79
CA THR A 327 -25.47 7.34 -8.90
C THR A 327 -24.10 6.76 -8.55
N PHE A 328 -23.22 7.57 -7.96
CA PHE A 328 -21.93 7.09 -7.47
C PHE A 328 -22.08 6.04 -6.37
N TYR A 329 -23.00 6.25 -5.42
CA TYR A 329 -23.25 5.31 -4.33
C TYR A 329 -23.75 3.94 -4.84
N GLU A 330 -24.70 3.93 -5.77
CA GLU A 330 -25.26 2.69 -6.33
C GLU A 330 -24.16 1.82 -6.99
N ASN A 331 -23.16 2.45 -7.62
CA ASN A 331 -22.03 1.75 -8.23
C ASN A 331 -21.09 1.09 -7.21
N ILE A 332 -21.07 1.54 -5.96
CA ILE A 332 -20.13 1.06 -4.94
C ILE A 332 -20.79 0.37 -3.75
N GLU A 333 -22.12 0.36 -3.66
CA GLU A 333 -22.88 -0.14 -2.51
C GLU A 333 -22.48 -1.59 -2.15
N LEU A 334 -22.33 -2.45 -3.16
CA LEU A 334 -21.94 -3.85 -2.98
C LEU A 334 -20.53 -4.00 -2.37
N ASN A 335 -19.67 -3.00 -2.53
CA ASN A 335 -18.34 -2.98 -1.93
C ASN A 335 -18.35 -2.37 -0.52
N LEU A 336 -19.42 -1.72 -0.08
CA LEU A 336 -19.64 -1.31 1.31
C LEU A 336 -20.22 -2.47 2.15
N ASP A 337 -19.70 -3.67 1.93
CA ASP A 337 -20.09 -4.96 2.52
C ASP A 337 -19.53 -5.18 3.95
N ALA A 338 -18.89 -4.17 4.52
CA ALA A 338 -18.34 -4.27 5.86
C ALA A 338 -19.51 -4.37 6.85
N THR A 339 -19.68 -5.53 7.45
CA THR A 339 -20.62 -5.66 8.56
C THR A 339 -19.96 -5.12 9.83
N SER A 340 -20.76 -4.44 10.65
CA SER A 340 -20.35 -4.18 12.03
C SER A 340 -20.31 -5.53 12.69
N THR A 341 -19.10 -6.04 12.83
CA THR A 341 -18.82 -7.03 13.86
C THR A 341 -18.80 -6.26 15.18
N SER A 342 -19.92 -5.64 15.58
CA SER A 342 -20.04 -5.27 16.98
C SER A 342 -19.94 -6.57 17.72
N GLU A 343 -18.80 -6.75 18.37
CA GLU A 343 -18.47 -8.01 19.00
C GLU A 343 -19.22 -8.15 20.31
N VAL A 344 -19.91 -7.10 20.77
CA VAL A 344 -20.50 -7.05 22.11
C VAL A 344 -21.95 -6.59 22.16
N ASN A 345 -22.50 -5.95 21.12
CA ASN A 345 -23.92 -5.58 21.11
C ASN A 345 -24.82 -6.71 20.59
N GLU A 346 -26.11 -6.59 20.87
CA GLU A 346 -27.15 -7.42 20.25
C GLU A 346 -27.21 -7.17 18.73
N ASP A 347 -27.52 -8.22 17.98
CA ASP A 347 -27.68 -8.18 16.53
C ASP A 347 -29.01 -7.49 16.17
N ASP A 348 -29.10 -6.18 16.44
CA ASP A 348 -30.24 -5.39 16.04
C ASP A 348 -30.08 -4.94 14.58
N ILE A 349 -31.13 -5.17 13.79
CA ILE A 349 -31.31 -4.54 12.48
C ILE A 349 -31.18 -3.04 12.72
N PHE A 350 -30.23 -2.37 12.05
CA PHE A 350 -30.08 -0.93 12.17
C PHE A 350 -31.37 -0.25 11.69
N VAL A 351 -32.15 0.28 12.63
CA VAL A 351 -33.37 1.06 12.37
C VAL A 351 -32.98 2.54 12.39
N GLY A 352 -32.48 3.02 11.26
CA GLY A 352 -32.17 4.44 11.03
C GLY A 352 -32.61 4.85 9.64
N LYS A 353 -32.53 6.16 9.34
CA LYS A 353 -32.81 6.67 7.99
C LYS A 353 -31.82 6.07 7.00
N GLU A 354 -32.17 6.09 5.72
CA GLU A 354 -31.31 5.55 4.67
C GLU A 354 -29.93 6.22 4.63
N GLU A 355 -29.88 7.54 4.79
CA GLU A 355 -28.62 8.29 4.92
C GLU A 355 -27.75 7.82 6.09
N ASP A 356 -28.37 7.54 7.25
CA ASP A 356 -27.64 7.02 8.42
C ASP A 356 -27.06 5.63 8.14
N LYS A 357 -27.77 4.79 7.37
CA LYS A 357 -27.27 3.47 6.93
C LYS A 357 -26.08 3.60 5.98
N LYS A 358 -26.16 4.54 5.02
CA LYS A 358 -25.07 4.81 4.07
C LYS A 358 -23.80 5.24 4.79
N MET A 359 -23.93 6.22 5.70
CA MET A 359 -22.79 6.72 6.49
C MET A 359 -22.24 5.64 7.41
N TYR A 360 -23.10 4.81 8.01
CA TYR A 360 -22.68 3.69 8.82
C TYR A 360 -21.88 2.64 8.04
N ALA A 361 -22.35 2.24 6.85
CA ALA A 361 -21.64 1.30 5.99
C ALA A 361 -20.27 1.85 5.54
N LEU A 362 -20.22 3.14 5.22
CA LEU A 362 -18.97 3.85 4.89
C LEU A 362 -18.00 3.85 6.07
N ASP A 363 -18.46 4.14 7.28
CA ASP A 363 -17.63 4.12 8.50
C ASP A 363 -17.00 2.75 8.76
N LEU A 364 -17.80 1.69 8.64
CA LEU A 364 -17.34 0.32 8.79
C LEU A 364 -16.30 -0.05 7.73
N LYS A 365 -16.53 0.38 6.48
CA LYS A 365 -15.58 0.13 5.40
C LYS A 365 -14.29 0.93 5.58
N TYR A 366 -14.38 2.17 6.03
CA TYR A 366 -13.26 3.07 6.26
C TYR A 366 -12.25 2.51 7.27
N TYR A 367 -12.71 1.79 8.30
CA TYR A 367 -11.82 1.06 9.22
C TYR A 367 -10.83 0.13 8.49
N TYR A 368 -11.27 -0.54 7.42
CA TYR A 368 -10.44 -1.45 6.62
C TYR A 368 -9.72 -0.77 5.46
N ALA A 369 -10.42 0.10 4.74
CA ALA A 369 -9.94 0.72 3.50
C ALA A 369 -9.06 1.95 3.75
N GLY A 370 -9.38 2.73 4.79
CA GLY A 370 -8.77 4.00 5.13
C GLY A 370 -8.52 4.87 3.89
N GLY A 371 -7.31 5.35 3.70
CA GLY A 371 -6.95 6.31 2.65
C GLY A 371 -6.81 5.76 1.22
N SER A 372 -7.21 4.52 0.96
CA SER A 372 -7.14 3.87 -0.36
C SER A 372 -8.53 3.79 -1.00
N CYS A 373 -8.82 4.62 -2.00
CA CYS A 373 -10.10 4.58 -2.73
C CYS A 373 -10.30 3.25 -3.47
N ARG A 374 -9.21 2.59 -3.89
CA ARG A 374 -9.27 1.23 -4.44
C ARG A 374 -9.83 0.23 -3.42
N PHE A 375 -9.42 0.34 -2.16
CA PHE A 375 -9.96 -0.53 -1.10
C PHE A 375 -11.37 -0.14 -0.69
N MET A 376 -11.72 1.15 -0.78
CA MET A 376 -13.05 1.64 -0.45
C MET A 376 -14.08 1.24 -1.51
N PHE A 377 -13.82 1.57 -2.78
CA PHE A 377 -14.81 1.55 -3.84
C PHE A 377 -14.76 0.31 -4.73
N GLN A 378 -13.60 -0.31 -4.90
CA GLN A 378 -13.42 -1.36 -5.90
C GLN A 378 -13.44 -2.78 -5.31
N TYR A 379 -13.04 -2.94 -4.05
CA TYR A 379 -12.82 -4.27 -3.47
C TYR A 379 -13.79 -4.56 -2.33
N PRO A 380 -14.37 -5.78 -2.25
CA PRO A 380 -15.12 -6.22 -1.09
C PRO A 380 -14.19 -6.34 0.13
N THR A 381 -14.74 -6.21 1.33
CA THR A 381 -13.99 -6.10 2.59
C THR A 381 -13.13 -7.33 2.84
N LYS A 382 -13.62 -8.52 2.45
CA LYS A 382 -12.85 -9.76 2.49
C LYS A 382 -11.54 -9.67 1.68
N LYS A 383 -11.58 -9.09 0.48
CA LYS A 383 -10.41 -8.91 -0.39
C LYS A 383 -9.44 -7.89 0.21
N VAL A 384 -9.95 -6.78 0.76
CA VAL A 384 -9.13 -5.78 1.47
C VAL A 384 -8.36 -6.41 2.63
N LYS A 385 -9.05 -7.15 3.51
CA LYS A 385 -8.45 -7.89 4.63
C LYS A 385 -7.34 -8.83 4.17
N HIS A 386 -7.59 -9.59 3.09
CA HIS A 386 -6.62 -10.52 2.53
C HIS A 386 -5.38 -9.80 2.00
N LEU A 387 -5.55 -8.73 1.22
CA LEU A 387 -4.44 -7.99 0.60
C LEU A 387 -3.54 -7.30 1.63
N LEU A 388 -4.13 -6.76 2.71
CA LEU A 388 -3.37 -6.16 3.82
C LEU A 388 -2.58 -7.22 4.59
N LYS A 389 -3.21 -8.36 4.94
CA LYS A 389 -2.52 -9.49 5.58
C LYS A 389 -1.41 -10.07 4.70
N LEU A 390 -1.63 -10.18 3.39
CA LEU A 390 -0.61 -10.63 2.44
C LEU A 390 0.56 -9.65 2.37
N GLY A 391 0.28 -8.34 2.28
CA GLY A 391 1.31 -7.31 2.31
C GLY A 391 2.18 -7.38 3.56
N LEU A 392 1.56 -7.61 4.72
CA LEU A 392 2.25 -7.80 5.99
C LEU A 392 3.15 -9.05 5.99
N LYS A 393 2.66 -10.18 5.47
CA LYS A 393 3.45 -11.43 5.33
C LYS A 393 4.65 -11.26 4.41
N CYS A 394 4.51 -10.46 3.35
CA CYS A 394 5.60 -10.17 2.40
C CYS A 394 6.63 -9.16 2.92
N ALA A 395 6.35 -8.47 4.03
CA ALA A 395 7.29 -7.50 4.59
C ALA A 395 8.54 -8.20 5.14
N LYS A 396 9.70 -7.94 4.55
CA LYS A 396 10.99 -8.55 4.93
C LYS A 396 11.37 -8.32 6.39
N ASN A 397 11.00 -7.17 6.95
CA ASN A 397 11.30 -6.83 8.33
C ASN A 397 10.07 -6.21 9.01
N LYS A 398 9.27 -7.06 9.65
CA LYS A 398 8.05 -6.66 10.36
C LYS A 398 8.33 -5.65 11.48
N SER A 399 9.49 -5.75 12.15
CA SER A 399 9.91 -4.80 13.20
C SER A 399 10.24 -3.39 12.69
N LYS A 400 10.26 -3.17 11.37
CA LYS A 400 10.50 -1.86 10.76
C LYS A 400 9.27 -1.26 10.06
N LEU A 401 8.13 -1.96 10.04
CA LEU A 401 6.90 -1.49 9.37
C LEU A 401 6.51 -0.08 9.82
N VAL A 402 6.60 0.16 11.12
CA VAL A 402 6.35 1.44 11.75
C VAL A 402 7.39 2.49 11.37
N ALA A 403 8.67 2.13 11.38
CA ALA A 403 9.75 3.05 11.03
C ALA A 403 9.61 3.57 9.59
N TYR A 404 8.95 2.81 8.69
CA TYR A 404 8.67 3.24 7.33
C TYR A 404 7.62 4.35 7.23
N CYS A 405 6.93 4.69 8.33
CA CYS A 405 6.05 5.87 8.40
C CYS A 405 6.85 7.18 8.54
N GLY A 406 8.06 7.13 9.11
CA GLY A 406 8.90 8.30 9.39
C GLY A 406 9.71 8.85 8.22
N GLY A 407 9.46 8.40 6.98
CA GLY A 407 10.16 8.90 5.79
C GLY A 407 9.31 8.84 4.53
N GLU A 408 9.57 9.77 3.59
CA GLU A 408 8.84 9.89 2.32
C GLU A 408 9.06 8.70 1.39
N PHE A 409 10.27 8.10 1.44
CA PHE A 409 10.72 7.07 0.53
C PHE A 409 11.38 5.92 1.29
N HIS A 410 10.74 4.76 1.28
CA HIS A 410 11.36 3.53 1.80
C HIS A 410 11.26 2.42 0.76
N ILE A 411 12.40 1.94 0.26
CA ILE A 411 12.49 0.95 -0.82
C ILE A 411 11.91 -0.42 -0.40
N ASP A 412 12.02 -0.75 0.89
CA ASP A 412 11.49 -1.99 1.47
C ASP A 412 10.02 -1.87 1.94
N ALA A 413 9.37 -0.71 1.77
CA ALA A 413 7.98 -0.55 2.15
C ALA A 413 7.04 -1.20 1.13
N ILE A 414 6.17 -2.08 1.61
CA ILE A 414 5.10 -2.63 0.79
C ILE A 414 4.03 -1.55 0.63
N ASN A 415 4.07 -0.81 -0.49
CA ASN A 415 3.33 0.43 -0.71
C ASN A 415 1.81 0.36 -0.41
N ARG A 416 1.16 -0.81 -0.56
CA ARG A 416 -0.28 -0.97 -0.28
C ARG A 416 -0.65 -0.91 1.21
N LEU A 417 0.33 -0.98 2.11
CA LEU A 417 0.12 -0.90 3.55
C LEU A 417 0.14 0.54 4.08
N PHE A 418 0.50 1.51 3.25
CA PHE A 418 0.74 2.88 3.69
C PHE A 418 -0.11 3.88 2.89
N GLY A 419 -0.67 4.87 3.57
CA GLY A 419 -1.20 6.11 3.01
C GLY A 419 -0.17 7.24 3.07
N MET A 420 -0.54 8.42 2.55
CA MET A 420 0.30 9.61 2.53
C MET A 420 -0.54 10.89 2.64
N GLN A 421 -0.05 11.87 3.38
CA GLN A 421 -0.69 13.17 3.59
C GLN A 421 0.36 14.29 3.62
N PRO A 422 -0.04 15.55 3.34
CA PRO A 422 0.85 16.70 3.38
C PRO A 422 1.23 17.06 4.82
N ASN A 423 2.47 17.46 5.05
CA ASN A 423 2.96 17.88 6.37
C ASN A 423 2.74 19.39 6.60
N GLY A 424 1.48 19.83 6.69
CA GLY A 424 1.16 21.25 6.92
C GLY A 424 1.65 22.17 5.79
N ASP A 425 2.21 23.33 6.15
CA ASP A 425 2.69 24.36 5.21
C ASP A 425 4.04 24.05 4.54
N ASP A 426 4.74 22.99 4.96
CA ASP A 426 6.03 22.58 4.36
C ASP A 426 5.81 21.59 3.20
N THR A 427 6.76 21.56 2.25
CA THR A 427 6.77 20.64 1.09
C THR A 427 6.95 19.15 1.44
N ASP A 428 7.10 18.84 2.72
CA ASP A 428 7.34 17.49 3.22
C ASP A 428 6.04 16.68 3.28
N ASN A 429 6.14 15.36 3.06
CA ASN A 429 5.05 14.41 3.14
C ASN A 429 5.33 13.39 4.24
N TYR A 430 4.30 12.90 4.92
CA TYR A 430 4.44 11.77 5.84
C TYR A 430 3.61 10.57 5.38
N ARG A 431 4.12 9.39 5.71
CA ARG A 431 3.43 8.12 5.51
C ARG A 431 2.76 7.70 6.81
N PHE A 432 1.65 6.99 6.66
CA PHE A 432 0.93 6.40 7.79
C PHE A 432 0.38 5.03 7.36
N PRO A 433 0.04 4.11 8.28
CA PRO A 433 -0.65 2.89 7.92
C PRO A 433 -1.94 3.23 7.15
N VAL A 434 -2.23 2.55 6.05
CA VAL A 434 -3.30 2.97 5.13
C VAL A 434 -4.69 3.02 5.77
N SER A 435 -4.92 2.26 6.86
CA SER A 435 -6.20 2.19 7.59
C SER A 435 -6.00 1.74 9.05
N SER A 436 -7.02 1.90 9.88
CA SER A 436 -7.02 1.44 11.29
C SER A 436 -6.76 -0.07 11.41
N TYR A 437 -7.31 -0.87 10.50
CA TYR A 437 -7.03 -2.31 10.43
C TYR A 437 -5.57 -2.59 10.03
N ALA A 438 -4.97 -1.81 9.14
CA ALA A 438 -3.54 -1.95 8.85
C ALA A 438 -2.68 -1.63 10.10
N THR A 439 -3.10 -0.64 10.90
CA THR A 439 -2.45 -0.31 12.17
C THR A 439 -2.56 -1.46 13.18
N SER A 440 -3.73 -2.08 13.33
CA SER A 440 -3.89 -3.23 14.25
C SER A 440 -2.99 -4.40 13.83
N LEU A 441 -2.88 -4.66 12.53
CA LEU A 441 -1.96 -5.66 11.98
C LEU A 441 -0.47 -5.30 12.24
N PHE A 442 -0.10 -4.04 12.09
CA PHE A 442 1.26 -3.59 12.40
C PHE A 442 1.55 -3.79 13.88
N ALA A 443 0.58 -3.47 14.74
CA ALA A 443 0.69 -3.73 16.16
C ALA A 443 0.94 -5.23 16.39
N GLU A 444 0.05 -6.13 15.97
CA GLU A 444 0.20 -7.59 16.21
C GLU A 444 1.62 -8.13 15.92
N GLU A 445 2.30 -7.61 14.91
CA GLU A 445 3.61 -8.08 14.46
C GLU A 445 4.83 -7.33 15.05
N CYS A 446 4.62 -6.15 15.65
CA CYS A 446 5.70 -5.31 16.16
C CYS A 446 6.02 -5.59 17.64
N SER A 447 7.31 -5.81 17.93
CA SER A 447 7.84 -5.96 19.30
C SER A 447 7.69 -4.67 20.12
N GLU A 448 7.73 -4.78 21.45
CA GLU A 448 7.58 -3.68 22.42
C GLU A 448 8.47 -2.46 22.11
N LYS A 449 9.74 -2.69 21.73
CA LYS A 449 10.69 -1.64 21.32
C LYS A 449 10.30 -0.89 20.03
N THR A 450 9.51 -1.53 19.16
CA THR A 450 9.04 -0.94 17.89
C THR A 450 7.82 -0.05 18.11
N ILE A 451 6.98 -0.38 19.10
CA ILE A 451 5.84 0.43 19.53
C ILE A 451 6.34 1.74 20.18
N ALA A 452 7.38 1.67 21.02
CA ALA A 452 8.05 2.86 21.56
C ALA A 452 8.68 3.76 20.47
N LYS A 453 9.14 3.18 19.36
CA LYS A 453 9.58 3.95 18.18
C LYS A 453 8.42 4.58 17.39
N LEU A 454 7.23 3.96 17.41
CA LEU A 454 6.00 4.56 16.88
C LEU A 454 5.76 5.88 17.62
N VAL A 455 5.80 5.85 18.95
CA VAL A 455 5.70 7.05 19.79
C VAL A 455 6.74 8.11 19.42
N SER A 456 8.02 7.75 19.32
CA SER A 456 9.06 8.74 19.04
C SER A 456 8.91 9.37 17.65
N CYS A 457 8.43 8.61 16.65
CA CYS A 457 8.10 9.14 15.33
C CYS A 457 6.84 10.03 15.36
N LEU A 458 5.85 9.70 16.19
CA LEU A 458 4.61 10.47 16.36
C LEU A 458 4.84 11.84 17.03
N ASN A 459 5.85 11.94 17.91
CA ASN A 459 6.26 13.20 18.55
C ASN A 459 6.90 14.23 17.59
N MET A 460 7.29 13.82 16.38
CA MET A 460 7.87 14.73 15.38
C MET A 460 6.83 15.36 14.43
N SER A 461 5.58 14.90 14.46
CA SER A 461 4.54 15.44 13.57
C SER A 461 3.98 16.76 14.12
N LYS A 462 4.05 17.83 13.31
CA LYS A 462 3.52 19.16 13.66
C LYS A 462 2.03 19.34 13.30
N ASN A 463 1.34 18.29 12.84
CA ASN A 463 -0.03 18.36 12.33
C ASN A 463 -1.08 17.90 13.38
N PRO A 464 -2.04 18.77 13.82
CA PRO A 464 -3.06 18.47 14.82
C PRO A 464 -4.12 17.40 14.49
N SER A 465 -4.48 17.21 13.22
CA SER A 465 -5.61 16.32 12.86
C SER A 465 -5.22 14.85 12.80
N VAL A 466 -4.01 14.54 12.32
CA VAL A 466 -3.59 13.16 12.05
C VAL A 466 -2.89 12.51 13.24
N ASP A 467 -2.23 13.32 14.06
CA ASP A 467 -1.64 12.83 15.31
C ASP A 467 -2.71 12.60 16.42
N GLY A 468 -3.96 13.05 16.26
CA GLY A 468 -5.10 12.65 17.12
C GLY A 468 -5.49 11.19 16.92
N HIS A 469 -5.84 10.82 15.68
CA HIS A 469 -6.14 9.43 15.31
C HIS A 469 -4.95 8.48 15.53
N LEU A 470 -3.73 8.93 15.27
CA LEU A 470 -2.54 8.10 15.54
C LEU A 470 -2.31 7.88 17.05
N PHE A 471 -2.65 8.85 17.90
CA PHE A 471 -2.55 8.73 19.36
C PHE A 471 -3.63 7.80 19.93
N GLU A 472 -4.87 7.91 19.44
CA GLU A 472 -5.94 6.93 19.69
C GLU A 472 -5.50 5.52 19.27
N TRP A 473 -4.92 5.36 18.07
CA TRP A 473 -4.46 4.05 17.59
C TRP A 473 -3.29 3.50 18.40
N LEU A 474 -2.36 4.34 18.86
CA LEU A 474 -1.28 3.93 19.75
C LEU A 474 -1.84 3.36 21.06
N PHE A 475 -2.86 4.02 21.63
CA PHE A 475 -3.54 3.55 22.83
C PHE A 475 -4.15 2.16 22.60
N PHE A 476 -4.96 2.00 21.55
CA PHE A 476 -5.61 0.71 21.22
C PHE A 476 -4.64 -0.40 20.83
N ALA A 477 -3.48 -0.07 20.25
CA ALA A 477 -2.42 -1.03 19.98
C ALA A 477 -1.68 -1.48 21.26
N SER A 478 -1.72 -0.67 22.33
CA SER A 478 -0.96 -0.89 23.56
C SER A 478 -1.71 -1.72 24.59
N VAL A 479 -2.99 -1.44 24.81
CA VAL A 479 -3.81 -2.08 25.87
C VAL A 479 -3.97 -3.61 25.76
N PRO A 480 -3.94 -4.25 24.57
CA PRO A 480 -3.94 -5.72 24.47
C PRO A 480 -2.62 -6.37 24.87
N LYS A 481 -1.52 -5.61 24.78
CA LYS A 481 -0.16 -6.16 24.89
C LYS A 481 0.45 -5.97 26.25
N ARG A 482 0.17 -4.82 26.89
CA ARG A 482 0.70 -4.45 28.20
C ARG A 482 -0.37 -3.81 29.06
N ALA A 483 -0.12 -3.82 30.36
CA ALA A 483 -0.80 -2.93 31.28
C ALA A 483 -0.24 -1.51 31.01
N VAL A 484 -1.11 -0.58 30.62
CA VAL A 484 -0.70 0.76 30.22
C VAL A 484 -0.60 1.65 31.45
N ASN A 485 0.59 2.22 31.69
CA ASN A 485 0.79 3.19 32.76
C ASN A 485 0.42 4.60 32.28
N LEU A 486 -0.33 5.29 33.14
CA LEU A 486 -0.78 6.66 32.97
C LEU A 486 -0.20 7.49 34.13
N SER A 487 0.61 8.50 33.83
CA SER A 487 1.22 9.35 34.86
C SER A 487 0.47 10.65 35.09
N GLY A 488 0.36 11.05 36.35
CA GLY A 488 -0.20 12.34 36.78
C GLY A 488 0.62 12.89 37.92
N GLY A 489 1.60 13.75 37.62
CA GLY A 489 2.53 14.25 38.64
C GLY A 489 3.37 13.13 39.24
N GLN A 490 3.18 12.82 40.53
CA GLN A 490 3.87 11.72 41.23
C GLN A 490 3.08 10.40 41.22
N THR A 491 1.86 10.39 40.69
CA THR A 491 0.98 9.21 40.71
C THR A 491 1.07 8.47 39.37
N ILE A 492 1.23 7.16 39.42
CA ILE A 492 1.16 6.27 38.25
C ILE A 492 -0.05 5.36 38.43
N GLU A 493 -0.93 5.35 37.43
CA GLU A 493 -2.11 4.49 37.39
C GLU A 493 -2.00 3.52 36.23
N THR A 494 -2.28 2.24 36.47
CA THR A 494 -2.13 1.19 35.48
C THR A 494 -3.50 0.74 34.97
N LEU A 495 -3.70 0.89 33.66
CA LEU A 495 -4.88 0.41 32.96
C LEU A 495 -4.85 -1.12 32.75
N PRO A 496 -6.01 -1.80 32.79
CA PRO A 496 -6.11 -3.23 32.53
C PRO A 496 -5.53 -3.64 31.17
N LYS A 497 -4.75 -4.73 31.16
CA LYS A 497 -4.33 -5.39 29.91
C LYS A 497 -5.47 -6.28 29.42
N ALA A 498 -6.09 -5.91 28.29
CA ALA A 498 -7.19 -6.67 27.72
C ALA A 498 -7.29 -6.48 26.20
N SER A 499 -7.85 -7.47 25.51
CA SER A 499 -8.12 -7.37 24.08
C SER A 499 -9.14 -6.26 23.78
N VAL A 500 -9.09 -5.72 22.56
CA VAL A 500 -10.01 -4.68 22.10
C VAL A 500 -11.09 -5.30 21.23
N LEU A 501 -12.35 -4.98 21.52
CA LEU A 501 -13.53 -5.32 20.73
C LEU A 501 -14.19 -4.03 20.25
N THR A 502 -14.92 -4.10 19.14
CA THR A 502 -15.72 -2.94 18.69
C THR A 502 -17.15 -3.01 19.23
N PHE A 503 -17.74 -1.84 19.49
CA PHE A 503 -19.14 -1.73 19.93
C PHE A 503 -19.84 -0.49 19.37
N ASP A 504 -21.17 -0.53 19.35
CA ASP A 504 -22.07 0.57 19.08
C ASP A 504 -22.65 1.07 20.40
N PRO A 505 -22.25 2.27 20.87
CA PRO A 505 -22.76 2.82 22.11
C PRO A 505 -24.26 3.08 22.12
N LYS A 506 -24.92 3.16 20.95
CA LYS A 506 -26.37 3.38 20.87
C LYS A 506 -27.15 2.07 21.04
N LYS A 507 -26.52 0.91 20.90
CA LYS A 507 -27.17 -0.41 21.00
C LYS A 507 -26.98 -1.04 22.39
N ARG A 508 -27.88 -1.97 22.74
CA ARG A 508 -27.78 -2.75 23.98
C ARG A 508 -26.60 -3.71 23.95
N PHE A 509 -26.06 -4.04 25.12
CA PHE A 509 -25.06 -5.09 25.25
C PHE A 509 -25.70 -6.46 25.15
N LYS A 510 -25.06 -7.38 24.44
CA LYS A 510 -25.48 -8.78 24.32
C LYS A 510 -25.20 -9.49 25.63
N VAL A 511 -26.24 -10.04 26.24
CA VAL A 511 -26.10 -10.92 27.41
C VAL A 511 -26.08 -12.37 26.92
N LEU A 512 -25.02 -13.10 27.29
CA LEU A 512 -24.83 -14.50 26.95
C LEU A 512 -25.78 -15.40 27.76
N HIS A 513 -25.95 -16.65 27.33
CA HIS A 513 -26.86 -17.60 28.00
C HIS A 513 -26.50 -17.88 29.47
N ASP A 514 -25.24 -17.70 29.84
CA ASP A 514 -24.73 -17.82 31.22
C ASP A 514 -24.94 -16.53 32.05
N GLY A 515 -25.61 -15.52 31.49
CA GLY A 515 -25.87 -14.24 32.14
C GLY A 515 -24.71 -13.25 32.05
N LYS A 516 -23.57 -13.61 31.44
CA LYS A 516 -22.44 -12.69 31.29
C LYS A 516 -22.70 -11.67 30.20
N ILE A 517 -22.28 -10.43 30.46
CA ILE A 517 -22.34 -9.35 29.47
C ILE A 517 -21.16 -9.55 28.51
N LYS A 518 -21.45 -9.64 27.21
CA LYS A 518 -20.39 -9.74 26.20
C LYS A 518 -19.55 -8.46 26.22
N GLY A 519 -18.23 -8.60 26.23
CA GLY A 519 -17.31 -7.47 26.42
C GLY A 519 -16.82 -7.28 27.86
N ASP A 520 -17.31 -8.06 28.83
CA ASP A 520 -16.80 -8.05 30.19
C ASP A 520 -15.29 -8.38 30.22
N CYS A 521 -14.51 -7.52 30.88
CA CYS A 521 -13.06 -7.54 30.90
C CYS A 521 -12.37 -7.33 29.54
N TYR A 522 -13.03 -6.66 28.58
CA TYR A 522 -12.43 -6.20 27.31
C TYR A 522 -12.40 -4.67 27.23
N TRP A 523 -11.47 -4.15 26.42
CA TRP A 523 -11.55 -2.77 25.94
C TRP A 523 -12.53 -2.70 24.77
N LEU A 524 -13.41 -1.72 24.79
CA LEU A 524 -14.44 -1.50 23.80
C LEU A 524 -14.20 -0.18 23.09
N GLN A 525 -14.03 -0.26 21.77
CA GLN A 525 -13.87 0.89 20.88
C GLN A 525 -15.22 1.20 20.21
N PRO A 526 -15.76 2.42 20.37
CA PRO A 526 -16.95 2.86 19.65
C PRO A 526 -16.75 2.78 18.13
N ASN A 527 -17.77 2.31 17.42
CA ASN A 527 -17.78 2.23 15.96
C ASN A 527 -17.97 3.60 15.29
N ALA A 528 -18.62 4.55 15.97
CA ALA A 528 -18.85 5.90 15.49
C ALA A 528 -17.79 6.86 16.05
N TRP A 529 -17.11 7.54 15.14
CA TRP A 529 -16.08 8.56 15.40
C TRP A 529 -16.59 9.83 16.11
N ASN A 530 -17.91 10.00 16.24
CA ASN A 530 -18.56 11.15 16.89
C ASN A 530 -19.42 10.71 18.08
N GLN A 531 -18.90 9.81 18.91
CA GLN A 531 -19.45 9.58 20.24
C GLN A 531 -18.79 10.63 21.14
N GLY A 532 -19.44 11.79 21.28
CA GLY A 532 -18.82 13.05 21.71
C GLY A 532 -18.33 13.13 23.16
N GLY A 533 -17.89 12.02 23.77
CA GLY A 533 -17.40 11.96 25.15
C GLY A 533 -16.16 11.09 25.40
N TYR A 534 -16.01 9.93 24.74
CA TYR A 534 -14.93 8.97 25.05
C TYR A 534 -14.52 8.16 23.79
N ASP A 535 -13.25 7.74 23.76
CA ASP A 535 -12.68 6.92 22.68
C ASP A 535 -12.65 5.44 23.04
N ALA A 536 -12.48 5.08 24.31
CA ALA A 536 -12.46 3.70 24.78
C ALA A 536 -13.26 3.50 26.08
N LEU A 537 -13.81 2.29 26.24
CA LEU A 537 -14.55 1.85 27.42
C LEU A 537 -14.00 0.50 27.89
N TYR A 538 -13.76 0.33 29.17
CA TYR A 538 -13.51 -0.98 29.79
C TYR A 538 -14.48 -1.16 30.94
N PHE A 539 -14.99 -2.37 31.14
CA PHE A 539 -15.77 -2.67 32.34
C PHE A 539 -15.45 -4.06 32.87
N ASN A 540 -15.62 -4.21 34.19
CA ASN A 540 -15.51 -5.46 34.91
C ASN A 540 -16.79 -5.63 35.76
N THR A 541 -17.57 -6.66 35.46
CA THR A 541 -18.84 -6.94 36.13
C THR A 541 -18.69 -7.40 37.57
N GLU A 542 -17.60 -8.10 37.92
CA GLU A 542 -17.32 -8.58 39.27
C GLU A 542 -16.96 -7.42 40.21
N ASP A 543 -16.15 -6.48 39.73
CA ASP A 543 -15.71 -5.31 40.50
C ASP A 543 -16.73 -4.15 40.49
N GLY A 544 -17.76 -4.23 39.63
CA GLY A 544 -18.69 -3.14 39.36
C GLY A 544 -18.01 -1.90 38.76
N LYS A 545 -16.85 -2.09 38.12
CA LYS A 545 -15.97 -1.02 37.67
C LYS A 545 -16.17 -0.71 36.20
N VAL A 546 -16.27 0.58 35.86
CA VAL A 546 -16.32 1.09 34.50
C VAL A 546 -15.25 2.15 34.31
N ILE A 547 -14.44 2.02 33.27
CA ILE A 547 -13.36 2.95 32.91
C ILE A 547 -13.66 3.50 31.52
N PHE A 548 -13.78 4.82 31.41
CA PHE A 548 -13.79 5.52 30.14
C PHE A 548 -12.44 6.19 29.91
N VAL A 549 -12.02 6.20 28.66
CA VAL A 549 -10.80 6.87 28.21
C VAL A 549 -11.15 7.77 27.04
N GLN A 550 -10.87 9.06 27.19
CA GLN A 550 -10.83 10.03 26.11
C GLN A 550 -9.37 10.34 25.80
N VAL A 551 -8.89 9.92 24.64
CA VAL A 551 -7.54 10.14 24.16
C VAL A 551 -7.53 11.45 23.41
N THR A 552 -6.94 12.50 23.99
CA THR A 552 -7.03 13.84 23.40
C THR A 552 -5.69 14.57 23.30
N ARG A 553 -5.57 15.34 22.23
CA ARG A 553 -4.45 16.27 21.98
C ARG A 553 -4.78 17.71 22.30
N SER A 554 -6.07 18.03 22.42
CA SER A 554 -6.48 19.40 22.67
C SER A 554 -6.12 19.77 24.09
N ASN A 555 -5.59 20.97 24.27
CA ASN A 555 -5.43 21.56 25.59
C ASN A 555 -6.79 21.94 26.21
N ARG A 556 -7.87 21.91 25.41
CA ARG A 556 -9.22 22.34 25.78
C ARG A 556 -10.24 21.35 25.29
N HIS A 557 -11.08 20.85 26.17
CA HIS A 557 -12.11 19.88 25.80
C HIS A 557 -13.44 20.19 26.44
N ASP A 558 -14.50 20.07 25.65
CA ASP A 558 -15.87 20.08 26.16
C ASP A 558 -16.22 18.71 26.71
N PHE A 559 -16.83 18.66 27.88
CA PHE A 559 -17.12 17.44 28.61
C PHE A 559 -18.63 17.26 28.73
N LYS A 560 -19.16 16.39 27.88
CA LYS A 560 -20.60 16.13 27.76
C LYS A 560 -20.94 14.81 28.42
N LEU A 561 -21.40 14.87 29.68
CA LEU A 561 -21.56 13.69 30.54
C LEU A 561 -22.68 12.74 30.05
N ARG A 562 -23.64 13.23 29.25
CA ARG A 562 -24.72 12.41 28.69
C ARG A 562 -24.23 11.16 27.94
N PHE A 563 -23.13 11.26 27.19
CA PHE A 563 -22.62 10.13 26.40
C PHE A 563 -22.13 8.98 27.30
N PHE A 564 -21.56 9.30 28.46
CA PHE A 564 -21.12 8.33 29.45
C PHE A 564 -22.32 7.69 30.15
N ALA A 565 -23.27 8.52 30.60
CA ALA A 565 -24.50 8.07 31.24
C ALA A 565 -25.31 7.12 30.33
N GLU A 566 -25.38 7.41 29.04
CA GLU A 566 -26.06 6.56 28.07
C GLU A 566 -25.49 5.14 28.00
N VAL A 567 -24.19 4.95 28.16
CA VAL A 567 -23.57 3.62 28.19
C VAL A 567 -23.78 2.95 29.54
N LEU A 568 -23.57 3.69 30.63
CA LEU A 568 -23.77 3.18 31.99
C LEU A 568 -25.21 2.69 32.19
N PHE A 569 -26.19 3.42 31.65
CA PHE A 569 -27.58 2.99 31.61
C PHE A 569 -27.75 1.65 30.90
N LYS A 570 -27.08 1.43 29.77
CA LYS A 570 -27.16 0.17 29.01
C LYS A 570 -26.47 -0.99 29.74
N LEU A 571 -25.36 -0.75 30.42
CA LEU A 571 -24.72 -1.73 31.31
C LEU A 571 -25.64 -2.11 32.47
N LYS A 572 -26.31 -1.11 33.09
CA LYS A 572 -27.32 -1.33 34.13
C LYS A 572 -28.53 -2.11 33.61
N GLN A 573 -29.00 -1.84 32.39
CA GLN A 573 -30.05 -2.63 31.72
C GLN A 573 -29.62 -4.08 31.48
N ALA A 574 -28.34 -4.30 31.17
CA ALA A 574 -27.73 -5.62 31.08
C ALA A 574 -27.45 -6.26 32.46
N LYS A 575 -28.00 -5.68 33.53
CA LYS A 575 -27.94 -6.14 34.94
C LYS A 575 -26.55 -6.02 35.59
N MET A 576 -25.66 -5.18 35.07
CA MET A 576 -24.44 -4.83 35.78
C MET A 576 -24.76 -3.95 36.99
N VAL A 577 -24.19 -4.29 38.15
CA VAL A 577 -24.15 -3.39 39.31
C VAL A 577 -22.90 -2.51 39.15
N ILE A 578 -23.10 -1.22 38.95
CA ILE A 578 -22.01 -0.26 38.79
C ILE A 578 -21.75 0.39 40.15
N THR A 579 -20.49 0.37 40.58
CA THR A 579 -20.06 0.90 41.88
C THR A 579 -18.93 1.93 41.75
N ASN A 580 -18.22 1.94 40.63
CA ASN A 580 -17.06 2.80 40.42
C ASN A 580 -16.95 3.19 38.94
N VAL A 581 -17.05 4.48 38.65
CA VAL A 581 -16.92 5.06 37.32
C VAL A 581 -15.66 5.92 37.29
N ILE A 582 -14.71 5.57 36.42
CA ILE A 582 -13.45 6.30 36.24
C ILE A 582 -13.42 6.88 34.83
N ILE A 583 -13.17 8.18 34.72
CA ILE A 583 -13.01 8.86 33.42
C ILE A 583 -11.58 9.39 33.33
N TYR A 584 -10.82 8.89 32.35
CA TYR A 584 -9.49 9.40 32.02
C TYR A 584 -9.54 10.30 30.80
N PHE A 585 -8.93 11.49 30.94
CA PHE A 585 -8.44 12.23 29.78
C PHE A 585 -6.97 11.90 29.61
N VAL A 586 -6.67 11.05 28.63
CA VAL A 586 -5.32 10.61 28.31
C VAL A 586 -4.73 11.62 27.33
N VAL A 587 -3.70 12.33 27.78
CA VAL A 587 -3.03 13.39 27.03
C VAL A 587 -1.56 13.05 26.80
N LYS A 588 -0.90 13.81 25.93
CA LYS A 588 0.54 13.72 25.77
C LYS A 588 1.28 14.25 27.02
N PRO A 589 2.45 13.69 27.39
CA PRO A 589 3.25 14.21 28.51
C PRO A 589 3.54 15.71 28.43
N THR A 590 3.81 16.23 27.22
CA THR A 590 4.09 17.65 26.98
C THR A 590 2.87 18.56 27.14
N LYS A 591 1.65 17.99 27.15
CA LYS A 591 0.38 18.73 27.23
C LYS A 591 -0.30 18.60 28.59
N TYR A 592 0.12 17.64 29.40
CA TYR A 592 -0.43 17.35 30.73
C TYR A 592 -0.65 18.60 31.59
N LEU A 593 0.35 19.48 31.68
CA LEU A 593 0.28 20.69 32.51
C LEU A 593 -0.64 21.79 31.95
N ASN A 594 -1.01 21.72 30.67
CA ASN A 594 -1.76 22.76 29.96
C ASN A 594 -3.19 22.34 29.62
N PHE A 595 -3.62 21.15 30.03
CA PHE A 595 -4.96 20.64 29.73
C PHE A 595 -6.01 21.29 30.63
N GLN A 596 -7.15 21.66 30.05
CA GLN A 596 -8.27 22.32 30.72
C GLN A 596 -9.59 21.80 30.15
N LEU A 597 -10.58 21.57 31.02
CA LEU A 597 -11.96 21.39 30.60
C LEU A 597 -12.59 22.77 30.41
N THR A 598 -13.27 23.00 29.27
CA THR A 598 -13.80 24.32 28.91
C THR A 598 -15.28 24.47 29.19
N CYS A 599 -16.08 23.51 28.73
CA CYS A 599 -17.52 23.47 28.96
C CYS A 599 -17.87 22.10 29.58
N ILE A 600 -18.65 22.09 30.66
CA ILE A 600 -19.14 20.85 31.28
C ILE A 600 -20.66 20.86 31.17
N GLU A 601 -21.21 19.94 30.37
CA GLU A 601 -22.63 19.77 30.13
C GLU A 601 -23.15 18.53 30.88
N ASP A 602 -24.44 18.53 31.21
CA ASP A 602 -25.15 17.42 31.84
C ASP A 602 -24.61 17.05 33.25
N ARG A 603 -24.35 18.05 34.10
CA ARG A 603 -23.90 17.83 35.49
C ARG A 603 -24.89 16.99 36.29
N GLY A 604 -24.37 16.17 37.21
CA GLY A 604 -25.10 15.30 38.13
C GLY A 604 -25.55 13.96 37.53
N VAL A 605 -25.50 13.77 36.21
CA VAL A 605 -26.03 12.56 35.56
C VAL A 605 -25.27 11.28 35.91
N LEU A 606 -24.01 11.39 36.37
CA LEU A 606 -23.21 10.22 36.77
C LEU A 606 -23.44 9.81 38.23
N GLN A 607 -24.02 10.69 39.07
CA GLN A 607 -24.24 10.43 40.49
C GLN A 607 -25.15 9.22 40.74
N GLU A 608 -26.07 8.92 39.81
CA GLU A 608 -26.94 7.73 39.88
C GLU A 608 -26.14 6.42 39.81
N TYR A 609 -24.99 6.42 39.13
CA TYR A 609 -24.18 5.24 38.88
C TYR A 609 -23.00 5.13 39.86
N ASP A 610 -22.45 6.25 40.29
CA ASP A 610 -21.36 6.31 41.26
C ASP A 610 -21.51 7.58 42.14
N PRO A 611 -21.81 7.42 43.44
CA PRO A 611 -22.04 8.54 44.35
C PRO A 611 -20.84 9.49 44.52
N SER A 612 -19.63 9.08 44.13
CA SER A 612 -18.44 9.95 44.15
C SER A 612 -18.52 11.07 43.11
N TRP A 613 -19.30 10.88 42.03
CA TRP A 613 -19.56 11.91 41.04
C TRP A 613 -20.55 12.94 41.58
N THR A 614 -20.01 13.89 42.34
CA THR A 614 -20.75 15.07 42.83
C THR A 614 -20.80 16.18 41.77
N ASN A 615 -21.60 17.22 41.96
CA ASN A 615 -21.77 18.37 41.04
C ASN A 615 -20.48 19.22 40.78
N LEU A 616 -19.30 18.70 41.14
CA LEU A 616 -17.96 19.21 40.84
C LEU A 616 -17.17 18.17 40.02
N GLU A 617 -17.75 17.73 38.90
CA GLU A 617 -17.28 16.61 38.10
C GLU A 617 -15.85 16.78 37.55
N GLU A 618 -15.40 18.03 37.37
CA GLU A 618 -14.01 18.35 37.01
C GLU A 618 -12.97 17.80 37.99
N ASN A 619 -13.33 17.64 39.27
CA ASN A 619 -12.42 17.13 40.30
C ASN A 619 -12.31 15.59 40.30
N GLU A 620 -13.32 14.92 39.76
CA GLU A 620 -13.38 13.45 39.69
C GLU A 620 -12.73 12.91 38.41
N VAL A 621 -12.63 13.76 37.38
CA VAL A 621 -11.93 13.45 36.12
C VAL A 621 -10.42 13.33 36.34
N ARG A 622 -9.83 12.26 35.77
CA ARG A 622 -8.39 12.00 35.85
C ARG A 622 -7.71 12.38 34.55
N VAL A 623 -7.08 13.54 34.50
CA VAL A 623 -6.16 13.89 33.42
C VAL A 623 -4.84 13.15 33.66
N ARG A 624 -4.35 12.37 32.69
CA ARG A 624 -3.09 11.63 32.83
C ARG A 624 -2.30 11.63 31.51
N ALA A 625 -0.98 11.66 31.63
CA ALA A 625 -0.08 11.48 30.52
C ALA A 625 0.07 9.99 30.17
N PHE A 626 0.00 9.65 28.89
CA PHE A 626 0.32 8.30 28.42
C PHE A 626 1.83 8.06 28.50
N GLU A 627 2.27 7.03 29.24
CA GLU A 627 3.69 6.67 29.31
C GLU A 627 4.06 5.67 28.21
N ASP A 628 5.03 6.07 27.40
CA ASP A 628 5.43 5.38 26.16
C ASP A 628 6.30 4.13 26.38
N ALA A 629 6.75 3.89 27.62
CA ALA A 629 7.41 2.67 28.09
C ALA A 629 7.41 2.63 29.63
N PRO A 630 7.56 1.44 30.27
CA PRO A 630 8.00 1.38 31.66
C PRO A 630 9.40 1.98 31.75
N SER A 631 9.62 2.90 32.68
CA SER A 631 10.98 3.30 33.07
C SER A 631 11.77 2.06 33.52
N LEU A 632 12.80 1.70 32.75
CA LEU A 632 13.85 0.76 33.13
C LEU A 632 15.19 1.49 33.14
#